data_AF-A0A5K1ECU9-F1
#
_entry.id   AF-A0A5K1ECU9-F1
#
_cell.length_a   1.000
_cell.length_b   1.000
_cell.length_c   1.000
_cell.angle_alpha   90.00
_cell.angle_beta   90.00
_cell.angle_gamma   90.00
#
_symmetry.space_group_name_H-M   'P 1'
#
loop_
_entity.id
_entity.type
_entity.pdbx_description
1 polymer ?
#
loop_
_entity_poly.entity_id
_entity_poly.type
_entity_poly.pdbx_seq_one_letter_code
_entity_poly.pdbx_strand_id
1 'polypeptide(L)' 'MTKFIEGETAALEPTIQHVKEDDMVEERVNPAYQAWRKSDRLLRGWITDTLVEEVMGTIIGLQTSKE' A
#
# COMPACT_ATOMS: atom_id res chain seq x y z
N MET A 1 -6.53 -9.21 -13.73
CA MET A 1 -6.76 -9.79 -12.39
C MET A 1 -5.54 -10.57 -11.85
N THR A 2 -4.41 -10.64 -12.58
CA THR A 2 -3.29 -11.55 -12.24
C THR A 2 -2.27 -10.94 -11.28
N LYS A 3 -2.07 -9.62 -11.35
CA LYS A 3 -1.03 -8.90 -10.58
C LYS A 3 -1.16 -8.98 -9.05
N PHE A 4 -2.38 -9.19 -8.55
CA PHE A 4 -2.61 -9.33 -7.10
C PHE A 4 -2.11 -10.68 -6.56
N ILE A 5 -2.19 -11.75 -7.36
CA ILE A 5 -1.79 -13.10 -6.94
C ILE A 5 -0.27 -13.25 -6.96
N GLU A 6 0.42 -12.58 -7.88
CA GLU A 6 1.87 -12.62 -8.02
C GLU A 6 2.60 -11.69 -7.02
N GLY A 7 1.87 -10.90 -6.23
CA GLY A 7 2.46 -9.94 -5.29
C GLY A 7 3.10 -8.71 -5.96
N GLU A 8 3.02 -8.59 -7.28
CA GLU A 8 3.58 -7.50 -8.10
C GLU A 8 2.67 -6.25 -8.13
N THR A 9 2.16 -5.84 -6.97
CA THR A 9 1.54 -4.51 -6.83
C THR A 9 2.52 -3.60 -6.11
N ALA A 10 3.41 -2.97 -6.87
CA ALA A 10 4.30 -1.94 -6.34
C ALA A 10 3.48 -0.80 -5.71
N ALA A 11 3.95 -0.31 -4.56
CA ALA A 11 3.35 0.86 -3.93
C ALA A 11 3.48 2.08 -4.85
N LEU A 12 2.43 2.91 -4.88
CA LEU A 12 2.51 4.21 -5.54
C LEU A 12 3.57 5.09 -4.87
N GLU A 13 4.14 6.03 -5.62
CA GLU A 13 5.06 7.01 -5.07
C GLU A 13 4.37 7.86 -3.98
N PRO A 14 4.96 8.02 -2.79
CA PRO A 14 4.37 8.78 -1.69
C PRO A 14 4.16 10.26 -2.01
N THR A 15 4.99 10.79 -2.88
CA THR A 15 5.01 12.19 -3.32
C THR A 15 4.92 12.28 -4.84
N ILE A 16 4.35 13.39 -5.31
CA ILE A 16 4.27 13.74 -6.71
C ILE A 16 4.74 15.18 -6.88
N GLN A 17 5.40 15.43 -8.01
CA GLN A 17 5.72 16.79 -8.42
C GLN A 17 4.44 17.50 -8.91
N HIS A 18 4.24 18.71 -8.44
CA HIS A 18 3.15 19.57 -8.83
C HIS A 18 3.72 20.88 -9.37
N VAL A 19 3.43 21.18 -10.63
CA VAL A 19 3.87 22.41 -11.28
C VAL A 19 2.86 23.50 -10.93
N LYS A 20 3.32 24.59 -10.32
CA LYS A 20 2.53 25.81 -10.10
C LYS A 20 2.48 26.67 -11.35
N GLU A 21 1.56 27.63 -11.38
CA GLU A 21 1.43 28.60 -12.49
C GLU A 21 2.72 29.39 -12.77
N ASP A 22 3.61 29.56 -11.79
CA ASP A 22 4.90 30.26 -11.93
C ASP A 22 6.06 29.34 -12.40
N ASP A 23 5.78 28.18 -13.01
CA ASP A 23 6.75 27.12 -13.36
C ASP A 23 7.56 26.56 -12.16
N MET A 24 7.17 26.89 -10.94
CA MET A 24 7.76 26.32 -9.73
C MET A 24 7.23 24.90 -9.50
N VAL A 25 8.14 23.92 -9.46
CA VAL A 25 7.82 22.54 -9.09
C VAL A 25 7.84 22.41 -7.57
N GLU A 26 6.69 22.09 -6.98
CA GLU A 26 6.60 21.70 -5.57
C GLU A 26 6.43 20.19 -5.43
N GLU A 27 7.00 19.62 -4.37
CA GLU A 27 6.72 18.24 -3.98
C GLU A 27 5.48 18.22 -3.07
N ARG A 28 4.46 17.47 -3.47
CA ARG A 28 3.24 17.29 -2.66
C ARG A 28 2.97 15.83 -2.39
N VAL A 29 2.27 15.55 -1.29
CA VAL A 29 1.79 14.20 -0.97
C VAL A 29 0.88 13.70 -2.09
N ASN A 30 1.11 12.47 -2.54
CA ASN A 30 0.29 11.82 -3.54
C ASN A 30 -1.07 11.39 -2.94
N PRO A 31 -2.20 11.97 -3.34
CA PRO A 31 -3.51 11.58 -2.81
C PRO A 31 -3.86 10.12 -3.16
N ALA A 32 -3.40 9.61 -4.31
CA ALA A 32 -3.62 8.23 -4.72
C ALA A 32 -2.83 7.25 -3.84
N TYR A 33 -1.61 7.62 -3.43
CA TYR A 33 -0.86 6.84 -2.44
C TYR A 33 -1.58 6.79 -1.08
N GLN A 34 -2.15 7.90 -0.63
CA GLN A 34 -2.91 7.94 0.62
C GLN A 34 -4.16 7.05 0.56
N ALA A 35 -4.88 7.05 -0.56
CA ALA A 35 -6.00 6.14 -0.78
C ALA A 35 -5.56 4.68 -0.78
N TRP A 36 -4.48 4.35 -1.51
CA TRP A 36 -3.90 3.02 -1.55
C TRP A 36 -3.47 2.53 -0.16
N ARG A 37 -2.78 3.37 0.64
CA ARG A 37 -2.35 3.04 2.00
C ARG A 37 -3.53 2.72 2.94
N LYS A 38 -4.65 3.42 2.79
CA LYS A 38 -5.86 3.13 3.58
C LYS A 38 -6.43 1.76 3.22
N SER A 39 -6.55 1.45 1.93
CA SER A 39 -7.03 0.15 1.46
C SER A 39 -6.09 -0.99 1.87
N ASP A 40 -4.77 -0.80 1.74
CA ASP A 40 -3.74 -1.75 2.18
C ASP A 40 -3.87 -2.07 3.68
N ARG A 41 -4.01 -1.04 4.53
CA ARG A 41 -4.18 -1.23 5.97
C ARG A 41 -5.47 -1.97 6.33
N LEU A 42 -6.58 -1.66 5.64
CA LEU A 42 -7.85 -2.35 5.85
C LEU A 42 -7.76 -3.82 5.42
N LEU A 43 -7.14 -4.09 4.28
CA LEU A 43 -6.94 -5.46 3.79
C LEU A 43 -6.05 -6.26 4.75
N ARG A 44 -4.94 -5.68 5.25
CA ARG A 44 -4.10 -6.29 6.27
C ARG A 44 -4.91 -6.61 7.54
N GLY A 45 -5.66 -5.64 8.05
CA GLY A 45 -6.52 -5.84 9.23
C GLY A 45 -7.55 -6.94 9.00
N TRP A 46 -8.24 -6.94 7.86
CA TRP A 46 -9.20 -7.97 7.51
C TRP A 46 -8.57 -9.36 7.40
N ILE A 47 -7.41 -9.49 6.74
CA ILE A 47 -6.68 -10.75 6.66
C ILE A 47 -6.33 -11.22 8.07
N THR A 48 -5.68 -10.39 8.89
CA THR A 48 -5.29 -10.77 10.26
C THR A 48 -6.48 -11.13 11.16
N ASP A 49 -7.60 -10.43 11.02
CA ASP A 49 -8.79 -10.61 11.88
C ASP A 49 -9.68 -11.78 11.43
N THR A 50 -9.60 -12.20 10.16
CA THR A 50 -10.37 -13.35 9.62
C THR A 50 -9.60 -14.65 9.60
N LEU A 51 -8.29 -14.61 9.74
CA LEU A 51 -7.47 -15.81 9.92
C LEU A 51 -7.64 -16.32 11.35
N VAL A 52 -8.11 -17.57 11.48
CA VAL A 52 -8.11 -18.27 12.77
C VAL A 52 -6.70 -18.31 13.36
N GLU A 53 -6.62 -18.32 14.69
CA GLU A 53 -5.37 -18.27 15.48
C GLU A 53 -4.32 -19.30 14.99
N GLU A 54 -4.78 -20.45 14.49
CA GLU A 54 -3.96 -21.52 13.89
C GLU A 54 -3.10 -21.07 12.69
N VAL A 55 -3.62 -20.19 11.83
CA VAL A 55 -2.90 -19.70 10.63
C VAL A 55 -2.11 -18.44 10.95
N MET A 56 -2.50 -17.71 11.99
CA MET A 56 -1.80 -16.50 12.45
C MET A 56 -0.32 -16.78 12.78
N GLY A 57 -0.02 -17.92 13.41
CA GLY A 57 1.35 -18.36 13.70
C GLY A 57 2.22 -18.62 12.46
N THR A 58 1.60 -18.87 11.30
CA THR A 58 2.31 -19.10 10.02
C THR A 58 2.60 -17.79 9.28
N ILE A 59 1.80 -16.75 9.54
CA ILE A 59 1.86 -15.48 8.80
C ILE A 59 2.69 -14.42 9.55
N ILE A 60 2.81 -14.53 10.87
CA ILE A 60 3.72 -13.69 11.66
C ILE A 60 5.15 -13.88 11.15
N GLY A 61 5.74 -12.83 10.56
CA GLY A 61 7.11 -12.83 10.03
C GLY A 61 7.21 -12.89 8.50
N LEU A 62 6.09 -13.01 7.77
CA LEU A 62 6.11 -12.87 6.32
C LEU A 62 6.11 -11.38 5.93
N GLN A 63 7.16 -10.99 5.19
CA GLN A 63 7.22 -9.68 4.57
C GLN A 63 6.15 -9.57 3.49
N THR A 64 5.31 -8.54 3.61
CA THR A 64 4.36 -8.16 2.56
C THR A 64 5.05 -7.21 1.60
N SER A 65 4.42 -6.88 0.45
CA SER A 65 5.00 -6.13 -0.69
C SER A 65 5.60 -4.74 -0.38
N LYS A 66 5.71 -4.33 0.89
CA LYS A 66 6.29 -3.07 1.31
C LYS A 66 7.21 -3.16 2.54
N GLU A 67 7.61 -4.35 2.96
CA GLU A 67 8.59 -4.54 4.05
C GLU A 67 9.75 -5.41 3.60
#